data_AF-A0AAE0LUF1-F1
#
_entry.id   AF-A0AAE0LUF1-F1
#
_cell.length_a   1.000
_cell.length_b   1.000
_cell.length_c   1.000
_cell.angle_alpha   90.00
_cell.angle_beta   90.00
_cell.angle_gamma   90.00
#
_symmetry.space_group_name_H-M   'P 1'
#
loop_
_entity.id
_entity.type
_entity.pdbx_description
1 polymer ?
#
loop_
_entity_poly.entity_id
_entity_poly.type
_entity_poly.pdbx_seq_one_letter_code
_entity_poly.pdbx_strand_id
1 'polypeptide(L)'
;MSSRGFHLLGKKSWNVYNPANIARVRRDEAAAQAREEAEEQRMQEEDAARRLAILRGEVPPPLEEPQPEALEAVAPPPRGRDHDTHGSTSSGRKRKRHGEDDTDFEMRVARERAAAGDRAARELALTTNATTTTSTAPLVDSKGHLTLFPEPDIDTARPREGNAEAEREAARRERELKDQYQMRLVNAAGRDGQGLTDGGPWYASAAGEGEGEDGAGATSGAPLVPSKNVFGREDPGRGARAAARLDASDPLAVMRRGAKMVRELERERRKEVGERERDLRALEKEERREERRRERKRRREGDWHGRFAAQT
;
A
#
# COMPACT_ATOMS: atom_id res chain seq x y z
N MET A 1 45.57 11.26 -0.88
CA MET A 1 45.28 10.51 -2.12
C MET A 1 44.13 9.55 -1.84
N SER A 2 42.88 9.98 -2.02
CA SER A 2 41.74 9.06 -1.89
C SER A 2 41.77 8.07 -3.03
N SER A 3 42.17 6.84 -2.71
CA SER A 3 41.90 5.67 -3.53
C SER A 3 40.42 5.70 -3.93
N ARG A 4 40.14 6.05 -5.18
CA ARG A 4 38.86 5.72 -5.81
C ARG A 4 38.86 4.21 -5.96
N GLY A 5 38.51 3.53 -4.86
CA GLY A 5 38.30 2.10 -4.85
C GLY A 5 37.28 1.79 -5.93
N PHE A 6 37.70 1.06 -6.95
CA PHE A 6 36.79 0.53 -7.96
C PHE A 6 35.74 -0.30 -7.24
N HIS A 7 34.54 0.26 -7.03
CA HIS A 7 33.44 -0.45 -6.43
C HIS A 7 33.10 -1.67 -7.32
N LEU A 8 33.53 -2.85 -6.89
CA LEU A 8 33.30 -4.12 -7.60
C LEU A 8 31.81 -4.35 -7.87
N LEU A 9 30.92 -3.78 -7.05
CA LEU A 9 29.48 -3.88 -7.22
C LEU A 9 29.01 -3.29 -8.54
N GLY A 10 29.63 -2.23 -9.07
CA GLY A 10 29.22 -1.62 -10.34
C GLY A 10 29.33 -2.56 -11.54
N LYS A 11 30.24 -3.55 -11.48
CA LYS A 11 30.49 -4.53 -12.54
C LYS A 11 29.62 -5.79 -12.42
N LYS A 12 28.85 -5.94 -11.35
CA LYS A 12 27.99 -7.12 -11.11
C LYS A 12 26.61 -6.88 -11.71
N SER A 13 26.10 -7.89 -12.42
CA SER A 13 24.80 -7.85 -13.11
C SER A 13 23.59 -7.86 -12.17
N TRP A 14 23.76 -8.23 -10.89
CA TRP A 14 22.69 -8.19 -9.89
C TRP A 14 22.65 -6.89 -9.09
N ASN A 15 23.63 -5.98 -9.27
CA ASN A 15 23.66 -4.74 -8.51
C ASN A 15 22.46 -3.87 -8.90
N VAL A 16 21.58 -3.63 -7.94
CA VAL A 16 20.35 -2.82 -8.10
C VAL A 16 20.67 -1.42 -8.60
N TYR A 17 21.82 -0.86 -8.20
CA TYR A 17 22.24 0.49 -8.58
C TYR A 17 22.88 0.59 -9.98
N ASN A 18 23.02 -0.52 -10.70
CA ASN A 18 23.50 -0.50 -12.07
C ASN A 18 22.44 0.17 -12.98
N PRO A 19 22.78 1.18 -13.79
CA PRO A 19 21.82 1.84 -14.69
C PRO A 19 21.05 0.86 -15.58
N ALA A 20 21.68 -0.24 -16.00
CA ALA A 20 21.02 -1.26 -16.80
C ALA A 20 19.89 -1.99 -16.05
N ASN A 21 20.05 -2.22 -14.73
CA ASN A 21 19.03 -2.86 -13.92
C ASN A 21 17.92 -1.88 -13.54
N ILE A 22 18.28 -0.64 -13.21
CA ILE A 22 17.31 0.44 -12.96
C ILE A 22 16.42 0.64 -14.20
N ALA A 23 16.98 0.62 -15.41
CA ALA A 23 16.20 0.75 -16.64
C ALA A 23 15.24 -0.43 -16.90
N ARG A 24 15.60 -1.64 -16.49
CA ARG A 24 14.72 -2.82 -16.57
C ARG A 24 13.56 -2.70 -15.60
N VAL A 25 13.86 -2.42 -14.34
CA VAL A 25 12.85 -2.22 -13.29
C VAL A 25 11.87 -1.12 -13.70
N ARG A 26 12.36 0.03 -14.20
CA ARG A 26 11.49 1.10 -14.70
C ARG A 26 10.62 0.70 -15.88
N ARG A 27 11.11 -0.17 -16.76
CA ARG A 27 10.31 -0.68 -17.89
C ARG A 27 9.21 -1.60 -17.39
N ASP A 28 9.52 -2.45 -16.43
CA ASP A 28 8.58 -3.39 -15.84
C ASP A 28 7.54 -2.64 -15.00
N GLU A 29 7.96 -1.63 -14.23
CA GLU A 29 7.08 -0.69 -13.50
C GLU A 29 6.17 0.07 -14.47
N ALA A 30 6.71 0.64 -15.55
CA ALA A 30 5.91 1.34 -16.55
C ALA A 30 4.92 0.40 -17.27
N ALA A 31 5.30 -0.86 -17.51
CA ALA A 31 4.42 -1.85 -18.12
C ALA A 31 3.31 -2.32 -17.16
N ALA A 32 3.61 -2.43 -15.87
CA ALA A 32 2.62 -2.72 -14.83
C ALA A 32 1.65 -1.54 -14.68
N GLN A 33 2.18 -0.32 -14.55
CA GLN A 33 1.40 0.89 -14.44
C GLN A 33 0.48 1.11 -15.66
N ALA A 34 0.97 0.86 -16.89
CA ALA A 34 0.15 0.98 -18.09
C ALA A 34 -1.03 -0.01 -18.15
N ARG A 35 -0.93 -1.16 -17.46
CA ARG A 35 -2.04 -2.11 -17.35
C ARG A 35 -3.07 -1.63 -16.34
N GLU A 36 -2.61 -1.20 -15.17
CA GLU A 36 -3.46 -0.61 -14.13
C GLU A 36 -4.21 0.62 -14.67
N GLU A 37 -3.54 1.52 -15.39
CA GLU A 37 -4.16 2.70 -16.01
C GLU A 37 -5.22 2.33 -17.07
N ALA A 38 -5.02 1.23 -17.81
CA ALA A 38 -6.01 0.76 -18.79
C ALA A 38 -7.26 0.17 -18.11
N GLU A 39 -7.08 -0.51 -16.98
CA GLU A 39 -8.18 -1.02 -16.15
C GLU A 39 -8.93 0.15 -15.48
N GLU A 40 -8.22 1.12 -14.91
CA GLU A 40 -8.82 2.33 -14.35
C GLU A 40 -9.62 3.12 -15.40
N GLN A 41 -9.10 3.23 -16.63
CA GLN A 41 -9.83 3.86 -17.73
C GLN A 41 -11.14 3.14 -18.05
N ARG A 42 -11.14 1.80 -18.08
CA ARG A 42 -12.36 1.01 -18.28
C ARG A 42 -13.37 1.27 -17.17
N MET A 43 -12.93 1.23 -15.91
CA MET A 43 -13.80 1.54 -14.76
C MET A 43 -14.37 2.96 -14.84
N GLN A 44 -13.55 3.95 -15.25
CA GLN A 44 -14.00 5.33 -15.43
C GLN A 44 -15.00 5.47 -16.58
N GLU A 45 -14.80 4.75 -17.68
CA GLU A 45 -15.72 4.73 -18.83
C GLU A 45 -17.08 4.14 -18.45
N GLU A 46 -17.10 3.06 -17.69
CA GLU A 46 -18.33 2.44 -17.16
C GLU A 46 -19.08 3.41 -16.22
N ASP A 47 -18.36 4.04 -15.30
CA ASP A 47 -18.93 5.04 -14.40
C ASP A 47 -19.45 6.27 -15.16
N ALA A 48 -18.73 6.72 -16.19
CA ALA A 48 -19.14 7.82 -17.06
C ALA A 48 -20.38 7.43 -17.88
N ALA A 49 -20.42 6.23 -18.45
CA ALA A 49 -21.58 5.70 -19.16
C ALA A 49 -22.80 5.61 -18.24
N ARG A 50 -22.60 5.18 -16.99
CA ARG A 50 -23.66 5.16 -15.96
C ARG A 50 -24.19 6.56 -15.66
N ARG A 51 -23.30 7.55 -15.51
CA ARG A 51 -23.67 8.96 -15.32
C ARG A 51 -24.45 9.50 -16.51
N LEU A 52 -24.05 9.15 -17.73
CA LEU A 52 -24.76 9.54 -18.96
C LEU A 52 -26.14 8.88 -19.05
N ALA A 53 -26.30 7.62 -18.66
CA ALA A 53 -27.58 6.92 -18.63
C ALA A 53 -28.57 7.58 -17.67
N ILE A 54 -28.11 7.93 -16.46
CA ILE A 54 -28.91 8.67 -15.47
C ILE A 54 -29.35 10.03 -16.04
N LEU A 55 -28.45 10.75 -16.70
CA LEU A 55 -28.78 12.03 -17.34
C LEU A 55 -29.76 11.88 -18.51
N ARG A 56 -29.74 10.74 -19.21
CA ARG A 56 -30.72 10.41 -20.26
C ARG A 56 -32.06 9.89 -19.72
N GLY A 57 -32.17 9.64 -18.42
CA GLY A 57 -33.38 9.06 -17.82
C GLY A 57 -33.56 7.57 -18.12
N GLU A 58 -32.50 6.90 -18.59
CA GLU A 58 -32.47 5.44 -18.76
C GLU A 58 -32.06 4.76 -17.45
N VAL A 59 -32.59 3.57 -17.17
CA VAL A 59 -32.21 2.81 -15.98
C VAL A 59 -30.74 2.38 -16.12
N PRO A 60 -29.84 2.78 -15.22
CA PRO A 60 -28.43 2.45 -15.33
C PRO A 60 -28.22 0.93 -15.27
N PRO A 61 -27.25 0.37 -16.02
CA PRO A 61 -26.91 -1.04 -15.93
C PRO A 61 -26.53 -1.40 -14.49
N PRO A 62 -26.93 -2.58 -13.98
CA PRO A 62 -26.58 -3.06 -12.65
C PRO A 62 -25.07 -3.08 -12.47
N LEU A 63 -24.59 -2.75 -11.27
CA LEU A 63 -23.18 -2.85 -10.93
C LEU A 63 -22.75 -4.30 -11.11
N GLU A 64 -21.72 -4.54 -11.93
CA GLU A 64 -20.98 -5.80 -11.86
C GLU A 64 -20.29 -5.81 -10.50
N GLU A 65 -20.87 -6.56 -9.55
CA GLU A 65 -20.18 -6.86 -8.30
C GLU A 65 -18.85 -7.49 -8.67
N PRO A 66 -17.73 -7.10 -8.02
CA PRO A 66 -16.45 -7.74 -8.28
C PRO A 66 -16.65 -9.22 -7.96
N GLN A 67 -16.80 -10.04 -9.00
CA GLN A 67 -16.71 -11.47 -8.89
C GLN A 67 -15.43 -11.71 -8.09
N PRO A 68 -15.47 -12.48 -6.98
CA PRO A 68 -14.26 -12.77 -6.25
C PRO A 68 -13.31 -13.37 -7.27
N GLU A 69 -12.26 -12.61 -7.61
CA GLU A 69 -11.37 -12.93 -8.70
C GLU A 69 -10.96 -14.37 -8.49
N ALA A 70 -11.45 -15.24 -9.37
CA ALA A 70 -11.30 -16.67 -9.25
C ALA A 70 -9.85 -16.97 -9.58
N LEU A 71 -8.94 -16.60 -8.68
CA LEU A 71 -7.49 -16.63 -8.78
C LEU A 71 -7.10 -16.89 -10.22
N GLU A 72 -7.29 -15.90 -11.10
CA GLU A 72 -6.98 -16.06 -12.51
C GLU A 72 -5.55 -16.57 -12.52
N ALA A 73 -5.40 -17.83 -12.94
CA ALA A 73 -4.17 -18.56 -12.79
C ALA A 73 -3.14 -17.75 -13.56
N VAL A 74 -2.34 -16.98 -12.83
CA VAL A 74 -1.30 -16.10 -13.35
C VAL A 74 -0.55 -16.95 -14.36
N ALA A 75 -0.80 -16.67 -15.64
CA ALA A 75 -0.12 -17.36 -16.70
C ALA A 75 1.37 -17.16 -16.38
N PRO A 76 2.15 -18.24 -16.20
CA PRO A 76 3.52 -18.11 -15.76
C PRO A 76 4.23 -17.18 -16.75
N PRO A 77 5.04 -16.21 -16.27
CA PRO A 77 5.67 -15.24 -17.14
C PRO A 77 6.38 -15.97 -18.28
N PRO A 78 6.38 -15.42 -19.53
CA PRO A 78 7.02 -16.08 -20.65
C PRO A 78 8.48 -16.32 -20.26
N ARG A 79 8.81 -17.59 -20.00
CA ARG A 79 10.13 -17.96 -19.51
C ARG A 79 11.14 -17.48 -20.55
N GLY A 80 11.89 -16.46 -20.15
CA GLY A 80 13.10 -16.06 -20.84
C GLY A 80 13.94 -17.30 -21.08
N ARG A 81 14.50 -17.39 -22.28
CA ARG A 81 15.37 -18.46 -22.71
C ARG A 81 16.64 -18.44 -21.85
N ASP A 82 16.57 -19.09 -20.70
CA ASP A 82 17.74 -19.38 -19.88
C ASP A 82 18.46 -20.59 -20.48
N HIS A 83 19.60 -20.29 -21.07
CA HIS A 83 20.57 -21.22 -21.59
C HIS A 83 21.17 -22.02 -20.43
N ASP A 84 20.77 -23.29 -20.35
CA ASP A 84 21.51 -24.44 -19.82
C ASP A 84 22.57 -24.16 -18.75
N THR A 85 22.18 -24.32 -17.49
CA THR A 85 23.12 -24.56 -16.39
C THR A 85 22.60 -25.76 -15.57
N HIS A 86 22.91 -26.94 -16.07
CA HIS A 86 23.10 -28.23 -15.38
C HIS A 86 22.60 -28.37 -13.93
N GLY A 87 21.60 -29.24 -13.75
CA GLY A 87 21.49 -30.08 -12.56
C GLY A 87 20.29 -29.81 -11.65
N SER A 88 19.12 -30.34 -12.01
CA SER A 88 18.21 -30.97 -11.03
C SER A 88 17.12 -31.79 -11.75
N THR A 89 17.13 -33.10 -11.50
CA THR A 89 16.01 -34.06 -11.67
C THR A 89 15.29 -34.17 -13.03
N SER A 90 15.93 -34.90 -13.94
CA SER A 90 15.35 -35.83 -14.93
C SER A 90 13.80 -35.95 -15.02
N SER A 91 13.16 -35.04 -15.75
CA SER A 91 12.19 -35.43 -16.78
C SER A 91 12.15 -34.34 -17.85
N GLY A 92 13.17 -34.36 -18.70
CA GLY A 92 13.24 -33.48 -19.87
C GLY A 92 11.94 -33.57 -20.66
N ARG A 93 11.47 -32.42 -21.14
CA ARG A 93 10.26 -32.28 -21.95
C ARG A 93 10.28 -33.34 -23.07
N LYS A 94 9.33 -34.27 -23.03
CA LYS A 94 9.31 -35.42 -23.95
C LYS A 94 9.15 -34.91 -25.37
N ARG A 95 9.95 -35.43 -26.29
CA ARG A 95 9.86 -35.08 -27.71
C ARG A 95 8.75 -35.90 -28.38
N LYS A 96 8.17 -35.37 -29.46
CA LYS A 96 7.27 -36.11 -30.34
C LYS A 96 8.04 -37.27 -30.99
N ARG A 97 7.44 -38.46 -31.07
CA ARG A 97 8.01 -39.55 -31.86
C ARG A 97 7.68 -39.34 -33.33
N HIS A 98 8.48 -39.94 -34.22
CA HIS A 98 8.24 -39.84 -35.66
C HIS A 98 6.89 -40.49 -36.02
N GLY A 99 5.97 -39.73 -36.62
CA GLY A 99 4.64 -40.19 -37.02
C GLY A 99 3.56 -40.13 -35.92
N GLU A 100 3.81 -39.46 -34.78
CA GLU A 100 2.76 -39.14 -33.80
C GLU A 100 2.10 -37.79 -34.15
N ASP A 101 0.77 -37.77 -34.23
CA ASP A 101 -0.01 -36.52 -34.30
C ASP A 101 -0.01 -35.79 -32.94
N ASP A 102 -0.33 -34.50 -32.95
CA ASP A 102 -0.26 -33.63 -31.76
C ASP A 102 -1.16 -34.13 -30.61
N THR A 103 -2.34 -34.63 -30.94
CA THR A 103 -3.28 -35.28 -30.00
C THR A 103 -2.72 -36.59 -29.43
N ASP A 104 -2.06 -37.40 -30.25
CA ASP A 104 -1.48 -38.68 -29.81
C ASP A 104 -0.28 -38.47 -28.89
N PHE A 105 0.53 -37.46 -29.17
CA PHE A 105 1.61 -37.02 -28.30
C PHE A 105 1.07 -36.59 -26.92
N GLU A 106 0.03 -35.76 -26.89
CA GLU A 106 -0.58 -35.30 -25.64
C GLU A 106 -1.21 -36.45 -24.84
N MET A 107 -1.95 -37.34 -25.51
CA MET A 107 -2.54 -38.52 -24.87
C MET A 107 -1.49 -39.46 -24.28
N ARG A 108 -0.34 -39.65 -24.94
CA ARG A 108 0.77 -40.45 -24.41
C ARG A 108 1.37 -39.81 -23.16
N VAL A 109 1.64 -38.51 -23.20
CA VAL A 109 2.19 -37.77 -22.06
C VAL A 109 1.21 -37.78 -20.88
N ALA A 110 -0.09 -37.60 -21.14
CA ALA A 110 -1.14 -37.64 -20.13
C ALA A 110 -1.24 -39.02 -19.46
N ARG A 111 -1.27 -40.11 -20.24
CA ARG A 111 -1.30 -41.49 -19.71
C ARG A 111 -0.09 -41.81 -18.83
N GLU A 112 1.09 -41.36 -19.24
CA GLU A 112 2.31 -41.62 -18.46
C GLU A 112 2.34 -40.81 -17.15
N ARG A 113 1.78 -39.59 -17.15
CA ARG A 113 1.61 -38.80 -15.94
C ARG A 113 0.59 -39.42 -14.99
N ALA A 114 -0.52 -39.93 -15.50
CA ALA A 114 -1.51 -40.67 -14.71
C ALA A 114 -0.89 -41.94 -14.08
N ALA A 115 -0.17 -42.74 -14.88
CA ALA A 115 0.50 -43.95 -14.39
C ALA A 115 1.59 -43.65 -13.34
N ALA A 116 2.31 -42.51 -13.47
CA ALA A 116 3.25 -42.07 -12.45
C ALA A 116 2.53 -41.66 -11.14
N GLY A 117 1.39 -40.98 -11.26
CA GLY A 117 0.52 -40.65 -10.13
C GLY A 117 0.00 -41.90 -9.42
N ASP A 118 -0.46 -42.90 -10.16
CA ASP A 118 -0.97 -44.17 -9.60
C ASP A 118 0.13 -44.96 -8.87
N ARG A 119 1.37 -44.94 -9.39
CA ARG A 119 2.52 -45.56 -8.72
C ARG A 119 2.87 -44.84 -7.42
N ALA A 120 2.92 -43.51 -7.45
CA ALA A 120 3.17 -42.71 -6.25
C ALA A 120 2.07 -42.91 -5.19
N ALA A 121 0.80 -42.99 -5.61
CA ALA A 121 -0.32 -43.27 -4.72
C ALA A 121 -0.24 -44.67 -4.08
N ARG A 122 0.18 -45.69 -4.84
CA ARG A 122 0.39 -47.05 -4.31
C ARG A 122 1.57 -47.13 -3.36
N GLU A 123 2.67 -46.44 -3.64
CA GLU A 123 3.82 -46.35 -2.73
C GLU A 123 3.43 -45.68 -1.41
N LEU A 124 2.63 -44.61 -1.45
CA LEU A 124 2.10 -43.97 -0.26
C LEU A 124 1.14 -44.88 0.53
N ALA A 125 0.31 -45.67 -0.15
CA ALA A 125 -0.61 -46.61 0.50
C ALA A 125 0.10 -47.80 1.17
N LEU A 126 1.29 -48.18 0.70
CA LEU A 126 2.11 -49.24 1.32
C LEU A 126 2.79 -48.76 2.61
N THR A 127 3.15 -47.48 2.72
CA THR A 127 3.75 -46.93 3.94
C THR A 127 2.73 -46.68 5.04
N THR A 128 1.46 -46.40 4.69
CA THR A 128 0.37 -46.21 5.68
C THR A 128 -0.16 -47.53 6.25
N ASN A 129 0.00 -48.66 5.55
CA ASN A 129 -0.42 -49.97 6.06
C ASN A 129 0.59 -50.62 7.03
N ALA A 130 1.81 -50.09 7.14
CA ALA A 130 2.81 -50.57 8.10
C ALA A 130 2.55 -50.09 9.54
N THR A 131 1.67 -49.09 9.73
CA THR A 131 1.27 -48.58 11.05
C THR A 131 -0.10 -49.08 11.51
N THR A 132 -0.81 -49.86 10.69
CA THR A 132 -2.14 -50.42 10.99
C THR A 132 -2.10 -51.91 11.30
N THR A 133 -0.99 -52.42 11.85
CA THR A 133 -1.01 -53.69 12.58
C THR A 133 -1.81 -53.53 13.86
N THR A 134 -3.14 -53.69 13.74
CA THR A 134 -4.11 -54.08 14.76
C THR A 134 -3.61 -54.00 16.20
N SER A 135 -3.52 -52.80 16.76
CA SER A 135 -3.47 -52.64 18.21
C SER A 135 -4.91 -52.61 18.73
N THR A 136 -5.23 -53.55 19.61
CA THR A 136 -6.53 -53.66 20.31
C THR A 136 -6.65 -52.57 21.39
N ALA A 137 -6.40 -51.31 21.03
CA ALA A 137 -6.54 -50.18 21.94
C ALA A 137 -7.98 -49.64 21.86
N PRO A 138 -8.68 -49.46 22.99
CA PRO A 138 -10.02 -48.90 22.98
C PRO A 138 -10.00 -47.47 22.43
N LEU A 139 -10.74 -47.21 21.35
CA LEU A 139 -10.91 -45.89 20.70
C LEU A 139 -11.51 -44.81 21.62
N VAL A 140 -12.02 -45.22 22.78
CA VAL A 140 -12.73 -44.38 23.71
C VAL A 140 -12.02 -44.49 25.06
N ASP A 141 -11.55 -43.37 25.58
CA ASP A 141 -11.04 -43.26 26.96
C ASP A 141 -12.13 -43.71 27.94
N SER A 142 -11.72 -44.19 29.12
CA SER A 142 -12.55 -44.48 30.29
C SER A 142 -13.59 -43.39 30.64
N LYS A 143 -13.38 -42.15 30.20
CA LYS A 143 -14.29 -40.99 30.36
C LYS A 143 -15.29 -40.79 29.22
N GLY A 144 -15.26 -41.64 28.18
CA GLY A 144 -16.16 -41.55 27.02
C GLY A 144 -15.66 -40.64 25.90
N HIS A 145 -14.40 -40.19 25.93
CA HIS A 145 -13.82 -39.33 24.88
C HIS A 145 -13.12 -40.16 23.81
N LEU A 146 -13.30 -39.78 22.54
CA LEU A 146 -12.61 -40.42 21.41
C LEU A 146 -11.14 -39.99 21.39
N THR A 147 -10.23 -40.93 21.63
CA THR A 147 -8.78 -40.72 21.61
C THR A 147 -8.20 -41.39 20.36
N LEU A 148 -7.75 -40.55 19.42
CA LEU A 148 -7.12 -41.01 18.17
C LEU A 148 -5.64 -41.38 18.34
N PHE A 149 -5.09 -41.12 19.52
CA PHE A 149 -3.73 -41.46 19.90
C PHE A 149 -3.77 -42.49 21.03
N PRO A 150 -2.97 -43.56 20.98
CA PRO A 150 -2.89 -44.53 22.07
C PRO A 150 -2.37 -43.83 23.33
N GLU A 151 -3.10 -43.92 24.43
CA GLU A 151 -2.57 -43.49 25.72
C GLU A 151 -1.36 -44.36 26.07
N PRO A 152 -0.26 -43.78 26.60
CA PRO A 152 0.88 -44.56 27.00
C PRO A 152 0.47 -45.48 28.15
N ASP A 153 0.75 -46.78 28.01
CA ASP A 153 0.45 -47.76 29.05
C ASP A 153 1.03 -47.31 30.39
N ILE A 154 0.16 -47.27 31.41
CA ILE A 154 0.47 -46.90 32.80
C ILE A 154 1.66 -47.69 33.37
N ASP A 155 1.93 -48.89 32.85
CA ASP A 155 3.06 -49.74 33.24
C ASP A 155 4.42 -49.25 32.71
N THR A 156 4.43 -48.35 31.72
CA THR A 156 5.66 -47.72 31.20
C THR A 156 5.93 -46.33 31.80
N ALA A 157 4.97 -45.80 32.57
CA ALA A 157 5.11 -44.53 33.28
C ALA A 157 5.91 -44.73 34.57
N ARG A 158 7.25 -44.71 34.46
CA ARG A 158 8.11 -44.55 35.64
C ARG A 158 7.68 -43.30 36.43
N PRO A 159 7.54 -43.37 37.77
CA PRO A 159 7.27 -42.18 38.56
C PRO A 159 8.47 -41.23 38.40
N ARG A 160 8.25 -40.11 37.71
CA ARG A 160 9.23 -39.03 37.64
C ARG A 160 9.37 -38.47 39.05
N GLU A 161 10.51 -38.73 39.68
CA GLU A 161 10.91 -38.01 40.89
C GLU A 161 10.79 -36.51 40.60
N GLY A 162 9.90 -35.84 41.34
CA GLY A 162 9.56 -34.45 41.11
C GLY A 162 10.78 -33.57 41.27
N ASN A 163 11.22 -32.96 40.17
CA ASN A 163 12.22 -31.90 40.24
C ASN A 163 11.60 -30.73 40.99
N ALA A 164 12.02 -30.50 42.24
CA ALA A 164 11.53 -29.39 43.06
C ALA A 164 11.75 -28.03 42.37
N GLU A 165 12.72 -27.94 41.45
CA GLU A 165 12.94 -26.78 40.60
C GLU A 165 11.90 -26.66 39.48
N ALA A 166 11.44 -27.78 38.91
CA ALA A 166 10.40 -27.80 37.88
C ALA A 166 9.03 -27.39 38.45
N GLU A 167 8.72 -27.77 39.71
CA GLU A 167 7.50 -27.31 40.38
C GLU A 167 7.55 -25.81 40.70
N ARG A 168 8.72 -25.28 41.07
CA ARG A 168 8.91 -23.84 41.28
C ARG A 168 8.81 -23.05 39.97
N GLU A 169 9.33 -23.58 38.87
CA GLU A 169 9.18 -22.97 37.55
C GLU A 169 7.74 -23.06 37.02
N ALA A 170 7.06 -24.19 37.24
CA ALA A 170 5.65 -24.33 36.88
C ALA A 170 4.76 -23.37 37.68
N ALA A 171 5.01 -23.22 38.99
CA ALA A 171 4.28 -22.25 39.82
C ALA A 171 4.57 -20.80 39.42
N ARG A 172 5.78 -20.49 38.95
CA ARG A 172 6.10 -19.16 38.38
C ARG A 172 5.35 -18.93 37.07
N ARG A 173 5.37 -19.90 36.15
CA ARG A 173 4.63 -19.81 34.88
C ARG A 173 3.12 -19.71 35.09
N GLU A 174 2.56 -20.44 36.04
CA GLU A 174 1.14 -20.36 36.35
C GLU A 174 0.76 -18.99 36.92
N ARG A 175 1.61 -18.40 37.77
CA ARG A 175 1.43 -17.02 38.25
C ARG A 175 1.53 -16.02 37.10
N GLU A 176 2.53 -16.13 36.24
CA GLU A 176 2.69 -15.28 35.05
C GLU A 176 1.49 -15.39 34.10
N LEU A 177 0.94 -16.59 33.90
CA LEU A 177 -0.27 -16.81 33.10
C LEU A 177 -1.48 -16.19 33.78
N LYS A 178 -1.67 -16.39 35.08
CA LYS A 178 -2.77 -15.75 35.84
C LYS A 178 -2.64 -14.23 35.80
N ASP A 179 -1.43 -13.69 35.91
CA ASP A 179 -1.17 -12.24 35.82
C ASP A 179 -1.42 -11.69 34.40
N GLN A 180 -1.22 -12.49 33.35
CA GLN A 180 -1.61 -12.13 31.98
C GLN A 180 -3.13 -12.05 31.78
N TYR A 181 -3.90 -12.93 32.43
CA TYR A 181 -5.37 -12.96 32.29
C TYR A 181 -6.11 -12.11 33.33
N GLN A 182 -5.49 -11.81 34.47
CA GLN A 182 -6.07 -10.98 35.52
C GLN A 182 -5.51 -9.55 35.40
N MET A 183 -6.34 -8.64 34.90
CA MET A 183 -6.02 -7.21 34.72
C MET A 183 -5.92 -6.48 36.06
N ARG A 184 -4.86 -6.76 36.85
CA ARG A 184 -4.51 -5.97 38.05
C ARG A 184 -3.56 -4.86 37.61
N LEU A 185 -3.97 -3.61 37.79
CA LEU A 185 -3.20 -2.40 37.41
C LEU A 185 -1.77 -2.37 37.99
N VAL A 186 -1.52 -3.10 39.07
CA VAL A 186 -0.22 -3.24 39.74
C VAL A 186 0.77 -4.09 38.93
N ASN A 187 0.29 -5.09 38.17
CA ASN A 187 1.14 -6.01 37.41
C ASN A 187 1.62 -5.40 36.08
N ALA A 188 0.96 -4.35 35.58
CA ALA A 188 1.33 -3.64 34.35
C ALA A 188 2.58 -2.76 34.51
N ALA A 189 3.04 -2.52 35.74
CA ALA A 189 4.16 -1.62 36.04
C ALA A 189 5.57 -2.25 35.86
N GLY A 190 5.67 -3.50 35.41
CA GLY A 190 6.95 -4.19 35.21
C GLY A 190 7.60 -4.70 36.52
N ARG A 191 8.67 -5.49 36.37
CA ARG A 191 9.27 -6.36 37.40
C ARG A 191 9.68 -5.67 38.71
N ASP A 192 9.82 -4.34 38.71
CA ASP A 192 10.29 -3.61 39.87
C ASP A 192 9.24 -2.67 40.47
N GLY A 193 7.99 -2.60 39.95
CA GLY A 193 6.91 -1.79 40.55
C GLY A 193 7.20 -0.29 40.73
N GLN A 194 8.37 0.15 40.24
CA GLN A 194 9.04 1.41 40.53
C GLN A 194 8.42 2.51 39.66
N GLY A 195 7.19 2.86 40.02
CA GLY A 195 6.32 3.76 39.26
C GLY A 195 4.88 3.75 39.76
N LEU A 196 4.46 2.72 40.52
CA LEU A 196 3.19 2.72 41.22
C LEU A 196 3.36 2.83 42.75
N THR A 197 4.42 2.24 43.33
CA THR A 197 4.63 2.25 44.79
C THR A 197 5.60 3.32 45.28
N ASP A 198 6.63 3.67 44.48
CA ASP A 198 7.74 4.53 44.98
C ASP A 198 7.72 5.96 44.43
N GLY A 199 6.95 6.23 43.36
CA GLY A 199 6.92 7.53 42.66
C GLY A 199 5.53 8.14 42.48
N GLY A 200 4.49 7.48 43.00
CA GLY A 200 3.10 7.84 42.71
C GLY A 200 2.74 7.74 41.21
N PRO A 201 1.45 7.74 40.87
CA PRO A 201 1.05 7.72 39.47
C PRO A 201 1.54 8.98 38.75
N TRP A 202 1.81 8.88 37.43
CA TRP A 202 2.39 9.96 36.60
C TRP A 202 1.62 11.31 36.58
N TYR A 203 0.40 11.34 37.11
CA TYR A 203 -0.38 12.56 37.32
C TYR A 203 -0.16 13.22 38.70
N ALA A 204 0.52 12.54 39.62
CA ALA A 204 0.91 13.06 40.93
C ALA A 204 2.21 13.87 40.89
N SER A 205 3.05 13.71 39.86
CA SER A 205 4.26 14.52 39.65
C SER A 205 4.00 15.97 39.20
N ALA A 206 2.78 16.48 39.41
CA ALA A 206 2.42 17.88 39.20
C ALA A 206 2.22 18.66 40.51
N ALA A 207 2.42 18.02 41.66
CA ALA A 207 2.26 18.64 42.98
C ALA A 207 3.52 18.38 43.83
N GLY A 208 4.66 18.91 43.40
CA GLY A 208 5.88 18.87 44.20
C GLY A 208 7.10 19.28 43.41
N GLU A 209 7.67 20.40 43.84
CA GLU A 209 9.08 20.79 43.66
C GLU A 209 9.45 21.53 42.37
N GLY A 210 9.52 22.86 42.55
CA GLY A 210 10.03 23.82 41.59
C GLY A 210 9.93 25.23 42.16
N GLU A 211 10.58 25.47 43.31
CA GLU A 211 10.88 26.83 43.76
C GLU A 211 11.74 27.52 42.70
N GLY A 212 11.31 28.70 42.26
CA GLY A 212 12.00 29.48 41.23
C GLY A 212 11.11 30.60 40.72
N GLU A 213 11.42 31.82 41.16
CA GLU A 213 10.76 33.09 40.86
C GLU A 213 10.59 33.40 39.36
N ASP A 214 9.64 34.32 39.13
CA ASP A 214 9.48 35.22 37.98
C ASP A 214 8.73 34.73 36.73
N GLY A 215 7.54 35.33 36.52
CA GLY A 215 7.14 35.76 35.16
C GLY A 215 5.79 35.24 34.64
N ALA A 216 4.73 35.99 34.95
CA ALA A 216 3.58 36.30 34.10
C ALA A 216 3.12 35.31 33.00
N GLY A 217 1.95 34.71 33.23
CA GLY A 217 0.93 34.48 32.19
C GLY A 217 1.17 33.32 31.22
N ALA A 218 0.79 32.10 31.61
CA ALA A 218 0.58 31.01 30.66
C ALA A 218 -0.78 30.33 30.92
N THR A 219 -1.69 30.64 30.01
CA THR A 219 -2.96 29.98 29.72
C THR A 219 -2.87 28.46 29.85
N SER A 220 -3.85 27.88 30.54
CA SER A 220 -4.17 26.46 30.55
C SER A 220 -4.27 25.88 29.14
N GLY A 221 -3.54 24.78 28.88
CA GLY A 221 -3.83 23.88 27.76
C GLY A 221 -2.68 23.56 26.82
N ALA A 222 -1.68 22.82 27.30
CA ALA A 222 -1.03 21.76 26.54
C ALA A 222 -0.15 20.94 27.50
N PRO A 223 -0.28 19.61 27.59
CA PRO A 223 0.76 18.82 28.23
C PRO A 223 2.04 19.07 27.45
N LEU A 224 3.13 19.40 28.15
CA LEU A 224 4.47 19.52 27.58
C LEU A 224 4.89 18.13 27.11
N VAL A 225 4.41 17.71 25.93
CA VAL A 225 4.76 16.43 25.32
C VAL A 225 6.28 16.45 25.18
N PRO A 226 7.01 15.44 25.72
CA PRO A 226 8.46 15.43 25.63
C PRO A 226 8.88 15.62 24.16
N SER A 227 9.54 16.75 23.87
CA SER A 227 10.03 17.12 22.53
C SER A 227 11.15 16.21 22.03
N LYS A 228 11.61 15.32 22.90
CA LYS A 228 12.70 14.39 22.72
C LYS A 228 12.20 13.14 22.00
N ASN A 229 12.92 12.73 20.97
CA ASN A 229 12.71 11.47 20.27
C ASN A 229 13.02 10.26 21.18
N VAL A 230 12.74 9.04 20.69
CA VAL A 230 13.04 7.77 21.40
C VAL A 230 14.50 7.69 21.89
N PHE A 231 15.40 8.43 21.24
CA PHE A 231 16.82 8.53 21.58
C PHE A 231 17.21 9.78 22.39
N GLY A 232 16.25 10.48 23.01
CA GLY A 232 16.52 11.65 23.87
C GLY A 232 16.95 12.94 23.15
N ARG A 233 17.09 12.91 21.82
CA ARG A 233 17.41 14.10 21.01
C ARG A 233 16.16 14.90 20.71
N GLU A 234 16.23 16.22 20.86
CA GLU A 234 15.14 17.11 20.47
C GLU A 234 14.91 17.04 18.96
N ASP A 235 13.65 16.89 18.57
CA ASP A 235 13.24 16.92 17.17
C ASP A 235 12.61 18.28 16.87
N PRO A 236 13.34 19.18 16.19
CA PRO A 236 12.85 20.55 15.96
C PRO A 236 11.57 20.57 15.11
N GLY A 237 11.30 19.50 14.35
CA GLY A 237 10.12 19.40 13.48
C GLY A 237 8.93 18.67 14.09
N ARG A 238 9.04 18.11 15.31
CA ARG A 238 7.97 17.29 15.91
C ARG A 238 6.70 18.09 16.16
N GLY A 239 6.82 19.31 16.69
CA GLY A 239 5.67 20.19 16.94
C GLY A 239 4.94 20.56 15.65
N ALA A 240 5.68 20.95 14.61
CA ALA A 240 5.12 21.27 13.30
C ALA A 240 4.39 20.07 12.67
N ARG A 241 4.95 18.86 12.78
CA ARG A 241 4.29 17.64 12.29
C ARG A 241 3.06 17.26 13.10
N ALA A 242 3.06 17.51 14.42
CA ALA A 242 1.89 17.29 15.26
C ALA A 242 0.76 18.26 14.89
N ALA A 243 1.06 19.54 14.73
CA ALA A 243 0.11 20.54 14.23
C ALA A 243 -0.43 20.18 12.84
N ALA A 244 0.46 19.80 11.91
CA ALA A 244 0.04 19.37 10.57
C ALA A 244 -0.84 18.13 10.58
N ARG A 245 -0.62 17.18 11.51
CA ARG A 245 -1.49 16.01 11.69
C ARG A 245 -2.85 16.40 12.25
N LEU A 246 -2.90 17.28 13.24
CA LEU A 246 -4.15 17.81 13.79
C LEU A 246 -4.96 18.53 12.70
N ASP A 247 -4.31 19.40 11.92
CA ASP A 247 -4.94 20.10 10.81
C ASP A 247 -5.32 19.18 9.64
N ALA A 248 -4.64 18.05 9.47
CA ALA A 248 -4.97 17.06 8.44
C ALA A 248 -6.13 16.16 8.87
N SER A 249 -6.25 15.86 10.16
CA SER A 249 -7.36 15.07 10.73
C SER A 249 -8.63 15.89 10.95
N ASP A 250 -8.56 17.23 10.95
CA ASP A 250 -9.73 18.09 11.14
C ASP A 250 -10.50 18.34 9.82
N PRO A 251 -11.76 17.88 9.69
CA PRO A 251 -12.58 18.14 8.51
C PRO A 251 -12.84 19.63 8.27
N LEU A 252 -12.89 20.45 9.32
CA LEU A 252 -13.09 21.90 9.18
C LEU A 252 -11.87 22.58 8.58
N ALA A 253 -10.66 22.11 8.89
CA ALA A 253 -9.44 22.60 8.29
C ALA A 253 -9.40 22.30 6.77
N VAL A 254 -9.87 21.13 6.33
CA VAL A 254 -10.03 20.81 4.90
C VAL A 254 -11.01 21.77 4.22
N MET A 255 -12.18 22.00 4.82
CA MET A 255 -13.17 22.95 4.29
C MET A 255 -12.61 24.37 4.19
N ARG A 256 -11.85 24.83 5.19
CA ARG A 256 -11.21 26.16 5.18
C ARG A 256 -10.17 26.29 4.08
N ARG A 257 -9.36 25.25 3.85
CA ARG A 257 -8.41 25.20 2.73
C ARG A 257 -9.15 25.25 1.39
N GLY A 258 -10.20 24.45 1.22
CA GLY A 258 -11.06 24.48 0.02
C GLY A 258 -11.67 25.86 -0.24
N ALA A 259 -12.26 26.49 0.78
CA ALA A 259 -12.82 27.83 0.67
C ALA A 259 -11.77 28.91 0.33
N LYS A 260 -10.53 28.75 0.83
CA LYS A 260 -9.43 29.63 0.46
C LYS A 260 -9.05 29.49 -1.02
N MET A 261 -8.93 28.25 -1.51
CA MET A 261 -8.62 27.99 -2.93
C MET A 261 -9.70 28.55 -3.86
N VAL A 262 -10.99 28.39 -3.52
CA VAL A 262 -12.10 28.97 -4.30
C VAL A 262 -12.01 30.49 -4.37
N ARG A 263 -11.72 31.16 -3.24
CA ARG A 263 -11.54 32.63 -3.22
C ARG A 263 -10.33 33.08 -4.04
N GLU A 264 -9.26 32.30 -4.08
CA GLU A 264 -8.08 32.59 -4.91
C GLU A 264 -8.41 32.46 -6.39
N LEU A 265 -9.08 31.37 -6.80
CA LEU A 265 -9.54 31.16 -8.17
C LEU A 265 -10.53 32.25 -8.64
N GLU A 266 -11.47 32.66 -7.79
CA GLU A 266 -12.40 33.75 -8.10
C GLU A 266 -11.65 35.08 -8.32
N ARG A 267 -10.61 35.35 -7.52
CA ARG A 267 -9.77 36.53 -7.68
C ARG A 267 -8.97 36.48 -8.99
N GLU A 268 -8.42 35.32 -9.33
CA GLU A 268 -7.71 35.11 -10.60
C GLU A 268 -8.63 35.28 -11.80
N ARG A 269 -9.79 34.62 -11.78
CA ARG A 269 -10.80 34.76 -12.82
C ARG A 269 -11.27 36.21 -12.99
N ARG A 270 -11.45 36.94 -11.88
CA ARG A 270 -11.81 38.37 -11.94
C ARG A 270 -10.71 39.23 -12.54
N LYS A 271 -9.44 38.93 -12.25
CA LYS A 271 -8.29 39.61 -12.88
C LYS A 271 -8.25 39.33 -14.37
N GLU A 272 -8.37 38.06 -14.76
CA GLU A 272 -8.35 37.64 -16.15
C GLU A 272 -9.49 38.28 -16.96
N VAL A 273 -10.72 38.29 -16.42
CA VAL A 273 -11.85 38.97 -17.05
C VAL A 273 -11.58 40.47 -17.18
N GLY A 274 -11.00 41.11 -16.16
CA GLY A 274 -10.63 42.52 -16.21
C GLY A 274 -9.52 42.84 -17.21
N GLU A 275 -8.56 41.93 -17.40
CA GLU A 275 -7.51 42.05 -18.43
C GLU A 275 -8.11 41.89 -19.82
N ARG A 276 -8.92 40.84 -20.04
CA ARG A 276 -9.65 40.64 -21.30
C ARG A 276 -10.54 41.83 -21.67
N GLU A 277 -11.24 42.42 -20.70
CA GLU A 277 -12.07 43.61 -20.92
C GLU A 277 -11.21 44.84 -21.29
N ARG A 278 -10.05 45.01 -20.66
CA ARG A 278 -9.11 46.09 -21.01
C ARG A 278 -8.56 45.92 -22.42
N ASP A 279 -8.25 44.69 -22.82
CA ASP A 279 -7.75 44.37 -24.16
C ASP A 279 -8.83 44.61 -25.22
N LEU A 280 -10.06 44.15 -25.00
CA LEU A 280 -11.20 44.43 -25.89
C LEU A 280 -11.45 45.93 -26.03
N ARG A 281 -11.40 46.67 -24.92
CA ARG A 281 -11.58 48.13 -24.92
C ARG A 281 -10.42 48.86 -25.60
N ALA A 282 -9.20 48.29 -25.58
CA ALA A 282 -8.06 48.83 -26.30
C ALA A 282 -8.25 48.64 -27.82
N LEU A 283 -8.68 47.45 -28.25
CA LEU A 283 -9.00 47.15 -29.65
C LEU A 283 -10.13 48.04 -30.18
N GLU A 284 -11.23 48.20 -29.44
CA GLU A 284 -12.34 49.08 -29.83
C GLU A 284 -11.89 50.54 -30.00
N LYS A 285 -11.03 51.04 -29.09
CA LYS A 285 -10.46 52.39 -29.20
C LYS A 285 -9.55 52.53 -30.41
N GLU A 286 -8.78 51.50 -30.74
CA GLU A 286 -7.89 51.48 -31.89
C GLU A 286 -8.68 51.44 -33.20
N GLU A 287 -9.70 50.58 -33.29
CA GLU A 287 -10.63 50.52 -34.43
C GLU A 287 -11.30 51.88 -34.66
N ARG A 288 -11.83 52.50 -33.60
CA ARG A 288 -12.42 53.85 -33.69
C ARG A 288 -11.42 54.92 -34.13
N ARG A 289 -10.14 54.79 -33.76
CA ARG A 289 -9.07 55.69 -34.24
C ARG A 289 -8.78 55.44 -35.72
N GLU A 290 -8.76 54.18 -36.14
CA GLU A 290 -8.53 53.80 -37.54
C GLU A 290 -9.68 54.24 -38.44
N GLU A 291 -10.93 54.05 -38.03
CA GLU A 291 -12.11 54.53 -38.73
C GLU A 291 -12.05 56.05 -38.94
N ARG A 292 -11.75 56.82 -37.89
CA ARG A 292 -11.54 58.28 -37.99
C ARG A 292 -10.42 58.66 -38.95
N ARG A 293 -9.33 57.87 -39.01
CA ARG A 293 -8.24 58.08 -39.98
C ARG A 293 -8.72 57.80 -41.41
N ARG A 294 -9.45 56.71 -41.63
CA ARG A 294 -10.04 56.35 -42.93
C ARG A 294 -11.03 57.41 -43.41
N GLU A 295 -11.91 57.89 -42.53
CA GLU A 295 -12.87 58.97 -42.85
C GLU A 295 -12.15 60.27 -43.24
N ARG A 296 -11.13 60.68 -42.48
CA ARG A 296 -10.31 61.85 -42.82
C ARG A 296 -9.61 61.70 -44.17
N LYS A 297 -9.13 60.50 -44.50
CA LYS A 297 -8.51 60.21 -45.81
C LYS A 297 -9.53 60.34 -46.94
N ARG A 298 -10.72 59.74 -46.78
CA ARG A 298 -11.83 59.86 -47.74
C ARG A 298 -12.27 61.31 -47.97
N ARG A 299 -12.38 62.11 -46.90
CA ARG A 299 -12.70 63.54 -47.00
C ARG A 299 -11.62 64.32 -47.77
N ARG A 300 -10.33 64.01 -47.55
CA ARG A 300 -9.22 64.64 -48.31
C ARG A 300 -9.20 64.23 -49.78
N GLU A 301 -9.48 62.97 -50.10
CA GLU A 301 -9.54 62.48 -51.49
C GLU A 301 -10.76 63.05 -52.24
N GLY A 302 -11.93 63.13 -51.60
CA GLY A 302 -13.13 63.72 -52.19
C GLY A 302 -13.00 65.22 -52.47
N ASP A 303 -12.30 65.96 -51.59
CA ASP A 303 -12.02 67.40 -51.77
C ASP A 303 -10.98 67.68 -52.87
N TRP A 304 -10.13 66.68 -53.20
CA TRP A 304 -9.19 66.77 -54.33
C TRP A 304 -9.90 66.63 -55.68
N HIS A 305 -10.95 65.80 -55.77
CA HIS A 305 -11.75 65.64 -57.00
C HIS A 305 -12.75 66.78 -57.23
N GLY A 306 -13.25 67.42 -56.17
CA GLY A 306 -14.16 68.57 -56.28
C GLY A 306 -13.50 69.86 -56.80
N ARG A 307 -12.20 70.08 -56.56
CA ARG A 307 -11.49 71.28 -57.03
C ARG A 307 -11.14 71.25 -58.52
N PHE A 308 -11.03 70.08 -59.12
CA PHE A 308 -10.79 69.93 -60.56
C PHE A 308 -12.06 69.96 -61.41
N ALA A 309 -13.25 69.78 -60.82
CA ALA A 309 -14.53 69.82 -61.53
C ALA A 309 -15.17 71.22 -61.64
N ALA A 310 -14.59 72.25 -61.01
CA ALA A 310 -15.11 73.63 -61.01
C ALA A 310 -14.41 74.57 -62.02
N GLN A 311 -13.61 74.02 -62.95
CA GLN A 311 -12.93 74.74 -64.03
C GLN A 311 -13.34 74.19 -65.40
N THR A 312 -14.63 74.29 -65.72
CA THR A 312 -15.19 74.23 -67.09
C THR A 312 -16.46 75.06 -67.09
#